data_AF-A0A661PU48-F1
#
_entry.id   AF-A0A661PU48-F1
#
_cell.length_a   1.000
_cell.length_b   1.000
_cell.length_c   1.000
_cell.angle_alpha   90.00
_cell.angle_beta   90.00
_cell.angle_gamma   90.00
#
_symmetry.space_group_name_H-M   'P 1'
#
loop_
_entity.id
_entity.type
_entity.pdbx_description
1 polymer ?
#
loop_
_entity_poly.entity_id
_entity_poly.type
_entity_poly.pdbx_seq_one_letter_code
_entity_poly.pdbx_strand_id
1 'polypeptide(L)'
;MEKLTTIDNPWIIIGFIGQSFFFSRFLVQWIASERRGKSTIPNSFWYFSIAGSALLLSYAIYRMDPVFILGQSVNQFVYIRNLVLIRREARSQVSAGM
;
A
#
# COMPACT_ATOMS: atom_id res chain seq x y z
N MET A 1 28.67 -4.60 13.88
CA MET A 1 27.38 -3.89 13.73
C MET A 1 27.63 -2.51 13.11
N GLU A 2 28.04 -2.45 11.84
CA GLU A 2 28.44 -1.16 11.20
C GLU A 2 28.22 -1.16 9.67
N LYS A 3 27.13 -1.76 9.20
CA LYS A 3 26.78 -1.79 7.76
C LYS A 3 25.27 -1.68 7.48
N LEU A 4 24.53 -1.00 8.36
CA LEU A 4 23.07 -0.92 8.23
C LEU A 4 22.57 0.39 7.60
N THR A 5 23.41 1.42 7.43
CA THR A 5 22.92 2.78 7.16
C THR A 5 23.86 3.64 6.32
N THR A 6 24.57 3.06 5.35
CA THR A 6 25.38 3.88 4.45
C THR A 6 24.51 4.36 3.29
N ILE A 7 24.02 5.58 3.41
CA ILE A 7 23.27 6.33 2.37
C ILE A 7 24.11 6.45 1.08
N ASP A 8 25.41 6.18 1.17
CA ASP A 8 26.39 6.14 0.09
C ASP A 8 26.19 5.01 -0.94
N ASN A 9 25.21 4.13 -0.73
CA ASN A 9 24.86 3.12 -1.72
C ASN A 9 23.79 3.67 -2.70
N PRO A 10 24.16 4.02 -3.95
CA PRO A 10 23.21 4.60 -4.92
C PRO A 10 22.03 3.68 -5.24
N TRP A 11 22.15 2.38 -4.99
CA TRP A 11 21.07 1.40 -5.13
C TRP A 11 19.89 1.65 -4.17
N ILE A 12 20.13 2.28 -3.02
CA ILE A 12 19.08 2.66 -2.07
C ILE A 12 18.14 3.70 -2.70
N ILE A 13 18.70 4.70 -3.39
CA ILE A 13 17.92 5.74 -4.08
C ILE A 13 17.07 5.11 -5.19
N ILE A 14 17.67 4.22 -5.99
CA ILE A 14 16.96 3.48 -7.05
C ILE A 14 15.82 2.66 -6.44
N GLY A 15 16.06 2.00 -5.30
CA GLY A 15 15.05 1.24 -4.58
C GLY A 15 13.89 2.12 -4.08
N PHE A 16 14.16 3.31 -3.55
CA PHE A 16 13.12 4.26 -3.13
C PHE A 16 12.32 4.78 -4.31
N ILE A 17 12.97 5.13 -5.43
CA ILE A 17 12.29 5.53 -6.66
C ILE A 17 11.37 4.39 -7.13
N GLY A 18 11.88 3.15 -7.15
CA GLY A 18 11.09 1.97 -7.47
C GLY A 18 9.86 1.80 -6.58
N GLN A 19 10.02 1.96 -5.26
CA GLN A 19 8.93 1.92 -4.29
C GLN A 19 7.91 3.05 -4.53
N SER A 20 8.35 4.27 -4.82
CA SER A 20 7.46 5.39 -5.17
C SER A 20 6.64 5.12 -6.43
N PHE A 21 7.23 4.53 -7.47
CA PHE A 21 6.50 4.11 -8.67
C PHE A 21 5.56 2.93 -8.40
N PHE A 22 5.90 2.03 -7.48
CA PHE A 22 5.00 0.95 -7.09
C PHE A 22 3.79 1.46 -6.33
N PHE A 23 4.02 2.38 -5.39
CA PHE A 23 2.98 3.08 -4.65
C PHE A 23 2.06 3.91 -5.57
N SER A 24 2.63 4.62 -6.54
CA SER A 24 1.86 5.51 -7.43
C SER A 24 0.82 4.76 -8.26
N ARG A 25 1.00 3.46 -8.56
CA ARG A 25 -0.03 2.64 -9.23
C ARG A 25 -1.34 2.62 -8.46
N PHE A 26 -1.28 2.55 -7.13
CA PHE A 26 -2.45 2.60 -6.27
C PHE A 26 -3.02 4.01 -6.18
N LEU A 27 -2.17 5.04 -6.11
CA LEU A 27 -2.61 6.43 -6.09
C LEU A 27 -3.35 6.83 -7.38
N VAL A 28 -2.80 6.46 -8.54
CA VAL A 28 -3.43 6.71 -9.85
C VAL A 28 -4.76 5.98 -9.96
N GLN A 29 -4.82 4.73 -9.50
CA GLN A 29 -6.07 3.97 -9.49
C GLN A 29 -7.10 4.61 -8.57
N TRP A 30 -6.70 5.06 -7.38
CA TRP A 30 -7.59 5.73 -6.45
C TRP A 30 -8.14 7.03 -7.06
N ILE A 31 -7.28 7.90 -7.60
CA ILE A 31 -7.73 9.12 -8.30
C ILE A 31 -8.70 8.78 -9.44
N ALA A 32 -8.43 7.72 -10.20
CA ALA A 32 -9.32 7.26 -11.27
C ALA A 32 -10.66 6.71 -10.74
N SER A 33 -10.68 6.08 -9.56
CA SER A 33 -11.88 5.59 -8.89
C SER A 33 -12.74 6.72 -8.35
N GLU A 34 -12.13 7.73 -7.70
CA GLU A 34 -12.81 8.93 -7.23
C GLU A 34 -13.43 9.71 -8.38
N ARG A 35 -12.68 9.91 -9.48
CA ARG A 35 -13.18 10.60 -10.68
C ARG A 35 -14.36 9.91 -11.35
N ARG A 36 -14.52 8.58 -11.19
CA ARG A 36 -15.61 7.79 -11.78
C ARG A 36 -16.75 7.48 -10.81
N GLY A 37 -16.61 7.83 -9.52
CA GLY A 37 -17.62 7.57 -8.49
C GLY A 37 -17.96 6.08 -8.29
N LYS A 38 -17.11 5.16 -8.76
CA LYS A 38 -17.35 3.71 -8.69
C LYS A 38 -16.06 3.00 -8.30
N SER A 39 -16.06 2.36 -7.13
CA SER A 39 -14.98 1.45 -6.71
C SER A 39 -15.03 0.20 -7.58
N THR A 40 -14.26 0.21 -8.66
CA THR A 40 -14.22 -0.88 -9.64
C THR A 40 -13.30 -2.03 -9.21
N ILE A 41 -12.61 -1.89 -8.07
CA ILE A 41 -11.71 -2.92 -7.53
C ILE A 41 -12.49 -3.90 -6.66
N PRO A 42 -12.38 -5.22 -6.93
CA PRO A 42 -13.02 -6.23 -6.11
C PRO A 42 -12.43 -6.25 -4.70
N ASN A 43 -13.27 -6.45 -3.68
CA ASN A 43 -12.83 -6.52 -2.27
C ASN A 43 -11.69 -7.54 -2.04
N SER A 44 -11.66 -8.62 -2.83
CA SER A 44 -10.60 -9.63 -2.81
C SER A 44 -9.21 -9.04 -3.07
N PHE A 45 -9.08 -8.06 -3.97
CA PHE A 45 -7.81 -7.40 -4.26
C PHE A 45 -7.21 -6.76 -3.01
N TRP A 46 -8.02 -6.09 -2.19
CA TRP A 46 -7.54 -5.43 -0.96
C TRP A 46 -7.08 -6.46 0.08
N TYR A 47 -7.81 -7.56 0.26
CA TYR A 47 -7.39 -8.64 1.17
C TYR A 47 -6.10 -9.32 0.72
N PHE A 48 -5.97 -9.64 -0.58
CA PHE A 48 -4.73 -10.20 -1.13
C PHE A 48 -3.57 -9.21 -1.04
N SER A 49 -3.83 -7.91 -1.22
CA SER A 49 -2.82 -6.86 -1.11
C SER A 49 -2.30 -6.73 0.31
N ILE A 50 -3.18 -6.76 1.32
CA ILE A 50 -2.80 -6.74 2.75
C ILE A 50 -2.02 -8.00 3.14
N ALA A 51 -2.49 -9.18 2.72
CA ALA A 51 -1.82 -10.44 3.03
C ALA A 51 -0.42 -10.51 2.36
N GLY A 52 -0.34 -10.12 1.08
CA GLY A 52 0.90 -10.07 0.34
C GLY A 52 1.88 -9.04 0.89
N SER A 53 1.41 -7.84 1.26
CA SER A 53 2.27 -6.81 1.87
C SER A 53 2.77 -7.22 3.24
N ALA A 54 1.95 -7.91 4.05
CA ALA A 54 2.37 -8.42 5.35
C ALA A 54 3.48 -9.48 5.21
N LEU A 55 3.31 -10.46 4.30
CA LEU A 55 4.33 -11.49 4.03
C LEU A 55 5.65 -10.89 3.55
N LEU A 56 5.58 -9.95 2.61
CA LEU A 56 6.75 -9.27 2.07
C LEU A 56 7.41 -8.34 3.10
N LEU A 57 6.63 -7.71 3.98
CA LEU A 57 7.17 -6.93 5.09
C LEU A 57 7.91 -7.83 6.09
N SER A 58 7.35 -8.98 6.46
CA SER A 58 8.03 -9.98 7.30
C SER A 58 9.34 -10.46 6.66
N TYR A 59 9.33 -10.72 5.35
CA TYR A 59 10.54 -11.11 4.61
C TYR A 59 11.58 -9.98 4.56
N ALA A 60 11.15 -8.73 4.35
CA ALA A 60 12.02 -7.57 4.32
C ALA A 60 12.70 -7.31 5.67
N ILE A 61 11.96 -7.48 6.78
CA ILE A 61 12.50 -7.42 8.15
C ILE A 61 13.56 -8.51 8.34
N TYR A 62 13.27 -9.75 7.93
CA TYR A 62 14.24 -10.85 7.98
C TYR A 62 15.51 -10.55 7.17
N ARG A 63 15.38 -9.91 6.00
CA ARG A 63 16.50 -9.51 5.14
C ARG A 63 17.21 -8.22 5.59
N MET A 64 16.69 -7.54 6.61
CA MET A 64 17.13 -6.21 7.02
C MET A 64 17.22 -5.21 5.85
N ASP A 65 16.24 -5.24 4.94
CA ASP A 65 16.17 -4.33 3.79
C ASP A 65 15.34 -3.09 4.13
N PRO A 66 15.97 -1.93 4.44
CA PRO A 66 15.26 -0.74 4.89
C PRO A 66 14.34 -0.14 3.82
N VAL A 67 14.70 -0.28 2.54
CA VAL A 67 13.89 0.25 1.42
C VAL A 67 12.60 -0.53 1.29
N PHE A 68 12.70 -1.85 1.37
CA PHE A 68 11.55 -2.73 1.25
C PHE A 68 10.63 -2.67 2.49
N ILE A 69 11.22 -2.54 3.69
CA ILE A 69 10.45 -2.32 4.93
C ILE A 69 9.63 -1.04 4.86
N LEU A 70 10.24 0.08 4.47
CA LEU A 70 9.55 1.37 4.38
C LEU A 70 8.45 1.34 3.31
N GLY A 71 8.76 0.81 2.12
CA GLY A 71 7.80 0.70 1.03
C GLY A 71 6.57 -0.15 1.38
N GLN A 72 6.78 -1.32 1.97
CA GLN A 72 5.67 -2.21 2.32
C GLN A 72 4.84 -1.70 3.51
N SER A 73 5.46 -1.00 4.46
CA SER A 73 4.72 -0.36 5.56
C SER A 73 3.75 0.70 5.06
N VAL A 74 4.18 1.54 4.11
CA VAL A 74 3.31 2.57 3.50
C VAL A 74 2.18 1.95 2.69
N ASN A 75 2.48 0.93 1.88
CA ASN A 75 1.47 0.20 1.11
C ASN A 75 0.39 -0.41 2.02
N GLN A 76 0.81 -1.09 3.11
CA GLN A 76 -0.10 -1.69 4.07
C GLN A 76 -1.07 -0.66 4.68
N PHE A 77 -0.55 0.52 5.05
CA PHE A 77 -1.38 1.59 5.61
C PHE A 77 -2.45 2.08 4.63
N VAL A 78 -2.08 2.30 3.37
CA VAL A 78 -3.03 2.76 2.34
C VAL A 78 -4.12 1.74 2.06
N TYR A 79 -3.80 0.45 2.03
CA TYR A 79 -4.80 -0.60 1.85
C TYR A 79 -5.82 -0.65 2.99
N ILE A 80 -5.36 -0.54 4.24
CA ILE A 80 -6.23 -0.54 5.41
C ILE A 80 -7.15 0.69 5.38
N ARG A 81 -6.61 1.88 5.11
CA ARG A 81 -7.39 3.12 5.02
C ARG A 81 -8.47 3.02 3.95
N ASN A 82 -8.16 2.48 2.77
CA ASN A 82 -9.15 2.30 1.71
C ASN A 82 -10.23 1.28 2.08
N LEU A 83 -9.89 0.18 2.75
CA LEU A 83 -10.88 -0.79 3.21
C LEU A 83 -11.85 -0.19 4.25
N VAL A 84 -11.35 0.68 5.14
CA VAL A 84 -12.19 1.38 6.12
C VAL A 84 -13.17 2.34 5.44
N LEU A 85 -12.74 3.07 4.41
CA LEU A 85 -13.62 3.97 3.66
C LEU A 85 -14.72 3.23 2.90
N ILE A 86 -14.36 2.15 2.19
CA ILE A 86 -15.34 1.30 1.48
C ILE A 86 -16.39 0.78 2.47
N ARG A 87 -15.99 0.34 3.67
CA ARG A 87 -16.92 -0.13 4.71
C ARG A 87 -17.81 0.98 5.28
N ARG A 88 -17.33 2.23 5.35
CA ARG A 88 -18.13 3.38 5.81
C ARG A 88 -19.16 3.79 4.76
N GLU A 89 -18.77 3.89 3.49
CA GLU A 89 -19.70 4.18 2.38
C GLU A 89 -20.81 3.13 2.28
N ALA A 90 -20.46 1.84 2.40
CA ALA A 90 -21.45 0.76 2.40
C ALA A 90 -22.46 0.89 3.56
N ARG A 91 -22.00 1.32 4.75
CA ARG A 91 -22.88 1.50 5.91
C ARG A 91 -23.78 2.73 5.78
N SER A 92 -23.27 3.82 5.20
CA SER A 92 -24.05 5.05 4.95
C SER A 92 -25.12 4.86 3.88
N GLN A 93 -24.84 4.06 2.84
CA GLN A 93 -25.84 3.71 1.81
C GLN A 93 -26.98 2.85 2.38
N VAL A 94 -26.68 1.93 3.31
CA VAL A 94 -27.70 1.12 4.00
C VAL A 94 -28.59 1.99 4.91
N SER A 95 -28.02 2.97 5.62
CA SER A 95 -28.80 3.88 6.47
C SER A 95 -29.58 4.97 5.72
N ALA A 96 -29.21 5.28 4.47
CA ALA A 96 -29.95 6.22 3.63
C ALA A 96 -31.05 5.55 2.78
N GLY A 97 -31.07 4.21 2.71
CA GLY A 97 -32.10 3.40 2.06
C GLY A 97 -33.11 2.77 3.01
N MET A 98 -33.04 3.08 4.31
CA MET A 98 -34.07 2.83 5.33
C MET A 98 -34.80 4.14 5.63
#